data_AF-A0A379GBA3-F1
#
_entry.id   AF-A0A379GBA3-F1
#
_cell.length_a   1.000
_cell.length_b   1.000
_cell.length_c   1.000
_cell.angle_alpha   90.00
_cell.angle_beta   90.00
_cell.angle_gamma   90.00
#
_symmetry.space_group_name_H-M   'P 1'
#
loop_
_entity.id
_entity.type
_entity.pdbx_description
1 polymer ?
#
loop_
_entity_poly.entity_id
_entity_poly.type
_entity_poly.pdbx_seq_one_letter_code
_entity_poly.pdbx_strand_id
1 'polypeptide(L)'
;MFSIRLADLAQQLNAQLHGDGDITIAGLASMGLANGEQITFLSDSRYREKLSECQAAAVVLTEADLPFCPVAALVVKNPYLAYAQMAQIMDTTPRQHKIYILLLLLPLMLN
;
A
#
# COMPACT_ATOMS: atom_id res chain seq x y z
N MET A 1 1.51 18.70 -3.34
CA MET A 1 0.88 17.40 -3.60
C MET A 1 2.00 16.38 -3.62
N PHE A 2 1.99 15.39 -2.73
CA PHE A 2 3.06 14.38 -2.66
C PHE A 2 2.74 13.25 -3.65
N SER A 3 3.74 12.79 -4.39
CA SER A 3 3.63 11.58 -5.20
C SER A 3 5.00 10.89 -5.28
N ILE A 4 5.00 9.58 -5.49
CA ILE A 4 6.21 8.76 -5.54
C ILE A 4 6.04 7.67 -6.61
N ARG A 5 7.10 7.32 -7.35
CA ARG A 5 7.01 6.20 -8.30
C ARG A 5 6.96 4.87 -7.54
N LEU A 6 6.27 3.90 -8.12
CA LEU A 6 6.10 2.59 -7.51
C LEU A 6 7.45 1.88 -7.28
N ALA A 7 8.41 2.04 -8.19
CA ALA A 7 9.77 1.51 -8.02
C ALA A 7 10.49 2.13 -6.80
N ASP A 8 10.37 3.44 -6.60
CA ASP A 8 11.00 4.13 -5.47
C ASP A 8 10.34 3.71 -4.14
N LEU A 9 9.02 3.50 -4.16
CA LEU A 9 8.28 2.97 -3.02
C LEU A 9 8.70 1.52 -2.70
N ALA A 10 8.86 0.68 -3.73
CA ALA A 10 9.34 -0.70 -3.57
C ALA A 10 10.70 -0.75 -2.88
N GLN A 11 11.64 0.11 -3.27
CA GLN A 11 12.95 0.22 -2.65
C GLN A 11 12.87 0.61 -1.18
N GLN A 12 12.04 1.59 -0.83
CA GLN A 12 11.88 2.04 0.56
C GLN A 12 11.23 0.99 1.47
N LEU A 13 10.35 0.17 0.91
CA LEU A 13 9.69 -0.94 1.62
C LEU A 13 10.51 -2.23 1.62
N ASN A 14 11.64 -2.28 0.90
CA ASN A 14 12.35 -3.52 0.61
C ASN A 14 11.41 -4.61 0.04
N ALA A 15 10.52 -4.18 -0.86
CA ALA A 15 9.52 -5.01 -1.51
C ALA A 15 9.99 -5.44 -2.91
N GLN A 16 9.52 -6.59 -3.34
CA GLN A 16 9.72 -7.04 -4.72
C GLN A 16 8.63 -6.46 -5.61
N LEU A 17 9.03 -5.67 -6.61
CA LEU A 17 8.11 -5.06 -7.58
C LEU A 17 7.72 -6.07 -8.67
N HIS A 18 6.42 -6.14 -8.96
CA HIS A 18 5.85 -6.85 -10.10
C HIS A 18 4.95 -5.90 -10.90
N GLY A 19 5.19 -5.77 -12.20
CA GLY A 19 4.49 -4.82 -13.07
C GLY A 19 5.31 -3.58 -13.39
N ASP A 20 4.63 -2.48 -13.72
CA ASP A 20 5.25 -1.22 -14.14
C ASP A 20 5.71 -0.38 -12.92
N GLY A 21 7.01 -0.12 -12.83
CA GLY A 21 7.63 0.65 -11.76
C GLY A 21 7.50 2.16 -11.90
N ASP A 22 7.14 2.66 -13.09
CA ASP A 22 7.00 4.10 -13.37
C ASP A 22 5.60 4.64 -13.00
N ILE A 23 4.69 3.76 -12.57
CA ILE A 23 3.39 4.15 -12.01
C ILE A 23 3.60 5.15 -10.88
N THR A 24 2.91 6.27 -10.95
CA THR A 24 2.95 7.31 -9.93
C THR A 24 1.87 7.07 -8.89
N ILE A 25 2.28 6.96 -7.63
CA ILE A 25 1.41 6.78 -6.47
C ILE A 25 1.22 8.11 -5.76
N ALA A 26 -0.01 8.60 -5.69
CA ALA A 26 -0.38 9.90 -5.12
C ALA A 26 -1.11 9.80 -3.76
N GLY A 27 -1.45 8.58 -3.31
CA GLY A 27 -2.10 8.38 -2.02
C GLY A 27 -2.18 6.92 -1.58
N LEU A 28 -2.63 6.71 -0.35
CA LEU A 28 -3.03 5.39 0.15
C LEU A 28 -4.54 5.35 0.31
N ALA A 29 -5.13 4.19 0.03
CA ALA A 29 -6.53 3.92 0.34
C ALA A 29 -6.74 2.43 0.64
N SER A 30 -7.83 2.11 1.34
CA SER A 30 -8.24 0.72 1.55
C SER A 30 -8.72 0.10 0.22
N MET A 31 -8.64 -1.22 0.10
CA MET A 31 -8.87 -1.92 -1.18
C MET A 31 -10.22 -1.61 -1.84
N GLY A 32 -11.27 -1.33 -1.05
CA GLY A 32 -12.59 -0.99 -1.57
C GLY A 32 -12.80 0.48 -1.96
N LEU A 33 -11.83 1.36 -1.65
CA LEU A 33 -11.90 2.81 -1.94
C LEU A 33 -10.78 3.28 -2.86
N ALA A 34 -9.74 2.46 -3.04
CA ALA A 34 -8.57 2.82 -3.81
C ALA A 34 -8.89 2.98 -5.30
N ASN A 35 -8.39 4.08 -5.87
CA ASN A 35 -8.49 4.40 -7.28
C ASN A 35 -7.13 4.22 -8.00
N GLY A 36 -7.11 4.49 -9.31
CA GLY A 36 -5.94 4.27 -10.17
C GLY A 36 -4.72 5.15 -9.91
N GLU A 37 -4.76 6.03 -8.90
CA GLU A 37 -3.61 6.83 -8.46
C GLU A 37 -3.14 6.46 -7.04
N GLN A 38 -3.83 5.51 -6.39
CA GLN A 38 -3.60 5.14 -5.00
C GLN A 38 -3.05 3.72 -4.89
N ILE A 39 -2.19 3.51 -3.90
CA ILE A 39 -1.76 2.17 -3.51
C ILE A 39 -2.64 1.64 -2.38
N THR A 40 -2.91 0.34 -2.41
CA THR A 40 -3.61 -0.36 -1.33
C THR A 40 -2.80 -1.56 -0.86
N PHE A 41 -3.32 -2.29 0.13
CA PHE A 41 -2.71 -3.51 0.63
C PHE A 41 -3.76 -4.58 0.89
N LEU A 42 -3.35 -5.84 0.75
CA LEU A 42 -4.13 -6.99 1.18
C LEU A 42 -3.67 -7.37 2.60
N SER A 43 -4.49 -7.04 3.59
CA SER A 43 -4.24 -7.36 5.00
C SER A 43 -4.45 -8.83 5.33
N ASP A 44 -5.49 -9.42 4.74
CA ASP A 44 -5.88 -10.79 5.00
C ASP A 44 -6.22 -11.51 3.71
N SER A 45 -5.64 -12.68 3.60
CA SER A 45 -5.72 -13.62 2.51
C SER A 45 -7.15 -14.12 2.21
N ARG A 46 -8.09 -13.97 3.17
CA ARG A 46 -9.53 -14.21 2.98
C ARG A 46 -10.18 -13.23 2.00
N TYR A 47 -9.57 -12.07 1.76
CA TYR A 47 -10.10 -11.06 0.83
C TYR A 47 -9.48 -11.13 -0.56
N ARG A 48 -8.74 -12.19 -0.90
CA ARG A 48 -8.15 -12.39 -2.24
C ARG A 48 -9.15 -12.22 -3.37
N GLU A 49 -10.38 -12.69 -3.20
CA GLU A 49 -11.42 -12.58 -4.24
C GLU A 49 -11.70 -11.13 -4.63
N LYS A 50 -11.51 -10.19 -3.69
CA LYS A 50 -11.67 -8.75 -3.92
C LYS A 50 -10.53 -8.13 -4.73
N LEU A 51 -9.39 -8.81 -4.89
CA LEU A 51 -8.31 -8.33 -5.75
C LEU A 51 -8.78 -8.17 -7.20
N SER A 52 -9.70 -9.04 -7.65
CA SER A 52 -10.22 -9.00 -9.02
C SER A 52 -11.03 -7.73 -9.33
N GLU A 53 -11.61 -7.11 -8.31
CA GLU A 53 -12.40 -5.87 -8.40
C GLU A 53 -11.57 -4.62 -8.04
N CYS A 54 -10.30 -4.80 -7.68
CA CYS A 54 -9.46 -3.71 -7.19
C CYS A 54 -9.12 -2.72 -8.32
N GLN A 55 -9.39 -1.44 -8.08
CA GLN A 55 -9.09 -0.35 -9.01
C GLN A 55 -7.85 0.46 -8.60
N ALA A 56 -7.07 -0.03 -7.63
CA ALA A 56 -5.85 0.61 -7.18
C ALA A 56 -4.79 0.65 -8.29
N ALA A 57 -3.90 1.64 -8.23
CA ALA A 57 -2.72 1.69 -9.08
C ALA A 57 -1.78 0.49 -8.84
N ALA A 58 -1.67 0.09 -7.58
CA ALA A 58 -0.87 -1.05 -7.14
C ALA A 58 -1.40 -1.65 -5.82
N VAL A 59 -1.03 -2.90 -5.54
CA VAL A 59 -1.38 -3.61 -4.30
C VAL A 59 -0.13 -4.13 -3.58
N VAL A 60 -0.03 -3.89 -2.28
CA VAL A 60 0.95 -4.55 -1.40
C VAL A 60 0.36 -5.86 -0.89
N LEU A 61 1.05 -6.98 -1.11
CA LEU A 61 0.55 -8.32 -0.78
C LEU A 61 1.67 -9.32 -0.50
N THR A 62 1.31 -10.54 -0.11
CA THR A 62 2.28 -11.64 0.04
C THR A 62 2.47 -12.39 -1.26
N GLU A 63 3.59 -13.09 -1.42
CA GLU A 63 3.89 -13.86 -2.64
C GLU A 63 2.78 -14.87 -3.00
N ALA A 64 2.12 -15.45 -2.00
CA ALA A 64 1.02 -16.39 -2.19
C ALA A 64 -0.23 -15.76 -2.86
N ASP A 65 -0.37 -14.44 -2.78
CA ASP A 65 -1.53 -13.70 -3.28
C ASP A 65 -1.27 -13.08 -4.66
N LEU A 66 0.01 -13.02 -5.07
CA LEU A 66 0.44 -12.41 -6.34
C LEU A 66 -0.30 -12.99 -7.57
N PRO A 67 -0.55 -14.31 -7.70
CA PRO A 67 -1.26 -14.86 -8.86
C PRO A 67 -2.69 -14.35 -9.04
N PHE A 68 -3.28 -13.77 -7.99
CA PHE A 68 -4.66 -13.26 -7.99
C PHE A 68 -4.73 -11.75 -8.21
N CYS A 69 -3.59 -11.06 -8.31
CA CYS A 69 -3.53 -9.61 -8.45
C CYS A 69 -3.58 -9.19 -9.92
N PRO A 70 -4.59 -8.42 -10.37
CA PRO A 70 -4.72 -7.99 -11.76
C PRO A 70 -3.89 -6.73 -12.08
N VAL A 71 -3.41 -6.02 -11.06
CA VAL A 71 -2.64 -4.76 -11.18
C VAL A 71 -1.20 -4.94 -10.70
N ALA A 72 -0.39 -3.89 -10.79
CA ALA A 72 0.98 -3.91 -10.28
C ALA A 72 1.01 -4.26 -8.78
N ALA A 73 2.06 -4.97 -8.34
CA ALA A 73 2.15 -5.47 -6.99
C ALA A 73 3.52 -5.20 -6.35
N LEU A 74 3.49 -4.93 -5.05
CA LEU A 74 4.67 -4.94 -4.19
C LEU A 74 4.56 -6.15 -3.26
N VAL A 75 5.40 -7.16 -3.51
CA VAL A 75 5.43 -8.37 -2.70
C VAL A 75 6.30 -8.15 -1.47
N VAL A 76 5.71 -8.38 -0.30
CA VAL A 76 6.37 -8.24 1.01
C VAL A 76 6.07 -9.43 1.90
N LYS A 77 6.91 -9.65 2.91
CA LYS A 77 6.67 -10.69 3.93
C LYS A 77 5.56 -10.31 4.91
N ASN A 78 5.38 -9.02 5.17
CA ASN A 78 4.39 -8.52 6.14
C ASN A 78 3.67 -7.28 5.56
N PRO A 79 2.50 -7.46 4.94
CA PRO A 79 1.71 -6.36 4.34
C PRO A 79 1.32 -5.28 5.34
N TYR A 80 1.04 -5.64 6.59
CA TYR A 80 0.69 -4.69 7.65
C TYR A 80 1.85 -3.76 8.02
N LEU A 81 3.07 -4.32 8.15
CA LEU A 81 4.27 -3.51 8.39
C LEU A 81 4.54 -2.57 7.22
N ALA A 82 4.42 -3.08 5.99
CA ALA A 82 4.59 -2.28 4.79
C ALA A 82 3.56 -1.14 4.73
N TYR A 83 2.30 -1.39 5.10
CA TYR A 83 1.28 -0.33 5.22
C TYR A 83 1.68 0.76 6.21
N ALA A 84 2.15 0.40 7.41
CA ALA A 84 2.60 1.38 8.40
C ALA A 84 3.77 2.24 7.88
N GLN A 85 4.72 1.62 7.15
CA GLN A 85 5.83 2.34 6.51
C GLN A 85 5.36 3.27 5.40
N MET A 86 4.48 2.78 4.50
CA MET A 86 3.90 3.62 3.44
C MET A 86 3.15 4.82 4.01
N ALA A 87 2.36 4.62 5.07
CA ALA A 87 1.64 5.70 5.74
C ALA A 87 2.59 6.77 6.28
N GLN A 88 3.78 6.38 6.78
CA GLN A 88 4.81 7.32 7.21
C GLN A 88 5.51 8.03 6.04
N ILE A 89 5.84 7.31 4.96
CA ILE A 89 6.51 7.86 3.77
C ILE A 89 5.63 8.92 3.11
N MET A 90 4.32 8.65 3.05
CA MET A 90 3.35 9.50 2.37
C MET A 90 2.61 10.45 3.32
N ASP A 91 3.03 10.54 4.59
CA ASP A 91 2.46 11.46 5.56
C ASP A 91 2.78 12.91 5.18
N THR A 92 1.80 13.60 4.59
CA THR A 92 1.89 15.02 4.26
C THR A 92 1.47 15.93 5.43
N THR A 93 1.21 15.38 6.62
CA THR A 93 0.74 16.16 7.75
C THR A 93 1.82 17.14 8.21
N PRO A 94 1.50 18.45 8.33
CA PRO A 94 2.46 19.44 8.82
C PRO A 94 3.07 19.01 10.16
N ARG A 95 4.38 19.20 10.33
CA ARG A 95 5.16 18.76 11.51
C ARG A 95 4.53 19.09 12.87
N GLN A 96 3.69 20.10 12.93
CA GLN A 96 2.99 20.56 14.13
C GLN A 96 1.93 19.56 14.66
N HIS A 97 1.55 18.52 13.90
CA HIS A 97 0.51 17.54 14.28
C HIS A 97 0.96 16.07 14.27
N LYS A 98 2.27 15.77 14.16
CA LYS A 98 2.79 14.40 13.98
C LYS A 98 2.44 13.38 15.07
N ILE A 99 2.12 13.82 16.29
CA ILE A 99 1.78 12.93 17.41
C ILE A 99 0.46 12.17 17.17
N TYR A 100 -0.45 12.71 16.34
CA TYR A 100 -1.77 12.10 16.10
C TYR A 100 -1.75 10.89 15.16
N ILE A 101 -0.83 10.83 14.18
CA ILE A 101 -0.85 9.77 13.15
C ILE A 101 -0.33 8.42 13.68
N LEU A 102 0.68 8.45 14.56
CA LEU A 102 1.16 7.20 15.20
C LEU A 102 0.06 6.57 16.08
N LEU A 103 -0.82 7.39 16.67
CA LEU A 103 -1.96 6.94 17.48
C LEU A 103 -3.13 6.40 16.63
N LEU A 104 -3.30 6.88 15.40
CA LEU A 104 -4.36 6.44 14.48
C LEU A 104 -4.02 5.13 13.74
N LEU A 105 -2.74 4.77 13.65
CA LEU A 105 -2.31 3.48 13.08
C LEU A 105 -2.39 2.32 14.09
N LEU A 106 -2.49 2.62 15.39
CA LEU A 106 -2.60 1.64 16.47
C LEU A 106 -3.81 0.69 16.35
N PRO A 107 -5.03 1.17 16.05
CA PRO A 107 -6.20 0.29 15.85
C PRO A 107 -6.09 -0.60 14.60
N LEU A 108 -5.38 -0.16 13.56
CA LEU A 108 -5.16 -0.93 12.34
C LEU A 108 -4.11 -2.03 12.51
N MET A 109 -3.27 -1.98 13.55
CA MET A 109 -2.27 -3.01 13.85
C MET A 109 -2.80 -4.12 14.78
N LEU A 110 -3.98 -3.94 15.39
CA LEU A 110 -4.54 -4.80 16.43
C LEU A 110 -5.65 -5.74 15.95
N ASN A 111 -5.92 -5.81 14.64
CA ASN A 111 -6.99 -6.64 14.06
C ASN A 111 -6.47 -7.42 12.86
#